data_AF-A0A9D2PAF0-F1
#
_entry.id   AF-A0A9D2PAF0-F1
#
_cell.length_a   1.000
_cell.length_b   1.000
_cell.length_c   1.000
_cell.angle_alpha   90.00
_cell.angle_beta   90.00
_cell.angle_gamma   90.00
#
_symmetry.space_group_name_H-M   'P 1'
#
loop_
_entity.id
_entity.type
_entity.pdbx_description
1 polymer ?
#
loop_
_entity_poly.entity_id
_entity_poly.type
_entity_poly.pdbx_seq_one_letter_code
_entity_poly.pdbx_strand_id
1 'polypeptide(L)' 'SRALYRAILWAAHSEDELHTWFSSNYNVEVHAYVKNGKYCVVNNTYEPQDTTVYTTGGASFALHLEANEIRWYEIG' A
#
# COMPACT_ATOMS: atom_id res chain seq x y z
N SER A 1 4.65 11.84 -6.48
CA SER A 1 4.21 13.16 -5.97
C SER A 1 3.06 12.96 -4.99
N ARG A 2 3.27 13.23 -3.69
CA ARG A 2 2.33 12.91 -2.58
C ARG A 2 1.12 13.85 -2.49
N ALA A 3 1.13 14.99 -3.19
CA ALA A 3 0.04 15.97 -3.13
C ALA A 3 -1.23 15.49 -3.84
N LEU A 4 -1.07 14.86 -5.02
CA LEU A 4 -2.21 14.34 -5.78
C LEU A 4 -2.85 13.13 -5.09
N TYR A 5 -2.03 12.24 -4.55
CA TYR A 5 -2.50 11.09 -3.78
C TYR A 5 -3.33 11.51 -2.56
N ARG A 6 -2.88 12.54 -1.82
CA ARG A 6 -3.65 13.13 -0.71
C ARG A 6 -4.95 13.78 -1.16
N ALA A 7 -4.97 14.43 -2.33
CA ALA A 7 -6.18 15.04 -2.88
C ALA A 7 -7.24 13.99 -3.30
N ILE A 8 -6.78 12.86 -3.86
CA ILE A 8 -7.65 11.73 -4.23
C ILE A 8 -8.22 11.04 -2.98
N LEU A 9 -7.40 10.84 -1.95
CA LEU A 9 -7.82 10.25 -0.67
C LEU A 9 -8.81 11.13 0.08
N TRP A 10 -8.62 12.46 0.05
CA TRP A 10 -9.55 13.41 0.65
C TRP A 10 -10.91 13.47 -0.07
N ALA A 11 -10.90 13.34 -1.41
CA ALA A 11 -12.13 13.33 -2.21
C ALA A 11 -13.02 12.10 -1.99
N ALA A 12 -12.47 11.00 -1.47
CA ALA A 12 -13.20 9.74 -1.26
C ALA A 12 -13.99 9.67 0.07
N HIS A 13 -13.91 10.68 0.95
CA HIS A 13 -14.65 10.73 2.22
C HIS A 13 -14.40 9.52 3.17
N SER A 14 -13.21 8.90 3.07
CA SER A 14 -12.78 7.76 3.90
C SER A 14 -11.55 8.11 4.75
N GLU A 15 -11.63 9.21 5.51
CA GLU A 15 -10.54 9.69 6.36
C GLU A 15 -10.15 8.70 7.49
N ASP A 16 -11.05 7.77 7.86
CA ASP A 16 -10.80 6.76 8.91
C ASP A 16 -10.05 5.50 8.41
N GLU A 17 -9.96 5.25 7.09
CA GLU A 17 -9.23 4.10 6.52
C GLU A 17 -7.73 4.40 6.29
N LEU A 18 -7.32 5.65 6.48
CA LEU A 18 -6.01 6.20 6.13
C LEU A 18 -4.83 5.69 6.99
N HIS A 19 -5.10 5.00 8.09
CA HIS A 19 -4.06 4.40 8.95
C HIS A 19 -3.82 2.91 8.71
N THR A 20 -4.48 2.36 7.69
CA THR A 20 -4.42 0.95 7.30
C THR A 20 -4.06 0.89 5.83
N TRP A 21 -3.10 0.03 5.45
CA TRP A 21 -2.46 -0.02 4.12
C TRP A 21 -1.30 0.98 3.92
N PHE A 22 -0.37 0.99 4.88
CA PHE A 22 0.85 1.81 4.82
C PHE A 22 2.10 0.96 4.55
N SER A 23 3.07 1.51 3.84
CA SER A 23 4.41 0.95 3.68
C SER A 23 5.42 1.81 4.43
N SER A 24 6.36 1.20 5.15
CA SER A 24 7.48 1.94 5.76
C SER A 24 8.43 2.56 4.73
N ASN A 25 8.41 2.05 3.50
CA ASN A 25 9.28 2.49 2.41
C ASN A 25 8.51 3.40 1.43
N TYR A 26 9.03 4.62 1.21
CA TYR A 26 8.41 5.62 0.34
C TYR A 26 8.43 5.24 -1.15
N ASN A 27 9.30 4.31 -1.55
CA ASN A 27 9.41 3.78 -2.91
C ASN A 27 8.38 2.69 -3.21
N VAL A 28 7.74 2.16 -2.17
CA VAL A 28 6.76 1.08 -2.25
C VAL A 28 5.37 1.65 -1.94
N GLU A 29 4.40 1.40 -2.80
CA GLU A 29 3.02 1.86 -2.62
C GLU A 29 2.10 0.67 -2.34
N VAL A 30 1.09 0.87 -1.47
CA VAL A 30 0.07 -0.13 -1.16
C VAL A 30 -1.28 0.40 -1.67
N HIS A 31 -2.00 -0.44 -2.41
CA HIS A 31 -3.32 -0.13 -2.96
C HIS A 31 -4.33 -1.18 -2.51
N ALA A 32 -5.33 -0.79 -1.73
CA ALA A 32 -6.36 -1.70 -1.22
C ALA A 32 -7.70 -1.51 -1.94
N TYR A 33 -8.30 -2.62 -2.35
CA TYR A 33 -9.61 -2.73 -2.98
C TYR A 33 -10.56 -3.48 -2.05
N VAL A 34 -10.99 -2.80 -0.98
CA VAL A 34 -11.81 -3.38 0.10
C VAL A 34 -13.11 -4.02 -0.43
N LYS A 35 -13.75 -3.40 -1.42
CA LYS A 35 -14.96 -3.94 -2.08
C LYS A 35 -14.75 -5.31 -2.75
N ASN A 36 -13.52 -5.57 -3.20
CA ASN A 36 -13.15 -6.82 -3.86
C ASN A 36 -12.39 -7.76 -2.92
N GLY A 37 -12.16 -7.36 -1.66
CA GLY A 37 -11.39 -8.13 -0.70
C GLY A 37 -9.95 -8.37 -1.14
N LYS A 38 -9.30 -7.42 -1.82
CA LYS A 38 -7.92 -7.57 -2.31
C LYS A 38 -7.09 -6.33 -2.08
N TYR A 39 -5.78 -6.48 -1.98
CA TYR A 39 -4.84 -5.37 -1.99
C TYR A 39 -3.57 -5.76 -2.74
N CYS A 40 -2.83 -4.77 -3.21
CA CYS A 40 -1.52 -4.99 -3.81
C CYS A 40 -0.46 -4.06 -3.25
N VAL A 41 0.78 -4.50 -3.34
CA VAL A 41 1.98 -3.78 -2.95
C VAL A 41 2.87 -3.68 -4.18
N VAL A 42 3.27 -2.46 -4.52
CA VAL A 42 3.94 -2.12 -5.77
C VAL A 42 5.27 -1.45 -5.46
N ASN A 43 6.38 -2.01 -5.97
CA ASN A 43 7.65 -1.31 -6.02
C ASN A 43 7.70 -0.46 -7.29
N ASN A 44 7.71 0.88 -7.16
CA ASN A 44 7.75 1.79 -8.31
C ASN A 44 9.17 2.11 -8.78
N THR A 45 10.19 1.44 -8.24
CA THR A 45 11.60 1.68 -8.57
C THR A 45 12.19 0.56 -9.40
N TYR A 46 13.27 0.89 -10.10
CA TYR A 46 14.08 -0.07 -10.87
C TYR A 46 15.09 -0.83 -10.00
N GLU A 47 14.99 -0.71 -8.68
CA GLU A 47 15.87 -1.37 -7.71
C GLU A 47 15.02 -2.22 -6.76
N PRO A 48 15.54 -3.32 -6.22
CA PRO A 48 14.87 -4.07 -5.17
C PRO A 48 14.62 -3.20 -3.93
N GLN A 49 13.48 -3.40 -3.27
CA GLN A 49 13.08 -2.64 -2.09
C GLN A 49 12.59 -3.59 -0.99
N ASP A 50 13.10 -3.34 0.21
CA ASP A 50 12.54 -3.90 1.43
C ASP A 50 11.55 -2.92 2.04
N THR A 51 10.39 -3.41 2.45
CA THR A 51 9.38 -2.62 3.15
C THR A 51 8.71 -3.43 4.24
N THR A 52 8.15 -2.74 5.23
CA THR A 52 7.14 -3.31 6.10
C THR A 52 5.78 -2.81 5.63
N VAL A 53 4.87 -3.73 5.32
CA VAL A 53 3.49 -3.42 4.93
C VAL A 53 2.61 -3.56 6.15
N TYR A 54 1.85 -2.51 6.46
CA TYR A 54 0.89 -2.43 7.56
C TYR A 54 -0.52 -2.57 6.99
N THR A 55 -1.26 -3.59 7.40
CA THR A 55 -2.60 -3.91 6.91
C THR A 55 -3.69 -3.40 7.86
N THR A 56 -4.96 -3.67 7.53
CA THR A 56 -6.09 -3.49 8.46
C THR A 56 -5.90 -4.29 9.74
N GLY A 57 -6.28 -3.68 10.88
CA GLY A 57 -6.23 -4.33 12.20
C GLY A 57 -4.89 -4.24 12.95
N GLY A 58 -3.93 -3.44 12.45
CA GLY A 58 -2.63 -3.24 13.11
C GLY A 58 -1.61 -4.37 12.88
N ALA A 59 -1.93 -5.33 12.01
CA ALA A 59 -0.98 -6.34 11.57
C ALA A 59 0.01 -5.75 10.56
N SER A 60 1.24 -6.26 10.58
CA SER A 60 2.28 -5.86 9.64
C SER A 60 3.20 -7.01 9.29
N PHE A 61 3.76 -7.00 8.09
CA PHE A 61 4.72 -8.00 7.66
C PHE A 61 5.86 -7.38 6.85
N ALA A 62 7.04 -7.99 6.93
CA ALA A 62 8.17 -7.63 6.11
C ALA A 62 7.98 -8.20 4.69
N LEU A 63 8.31 -7.39 3.69
CA LEU A 63 8.18 -7.74 2.29
C LEU A 63 9.39 -7.25 1.51
N HIS A 64 10.02 -8.17 0.80
CA HIS A 64 11.01 -7.88 -0.22
C HIS A 64 10.32 -7.88 -1.59
N LEU A 65 10.57 -6.83 -2.37
CA LEU A 65 10.07 -6.66 -3.73
C LEU A 65 11.23 -6.41 -4.68
N GLU A 66 11.27 -7.15 -5.77
CA GLU A 66 12.17 -6.89 -6.89
C GLU A 66 11.80 -5.59 -7.61
N ALA A 67 12.70 -5.11 -8.47
CA ALA A 67 12.49 -3.94 -9.31
C ALA A 67 11.18 -4.07 -10.12
N ASN A 68 10.28 -3.08 -9.99
CA ASN A 68 8.94 -3.07 -10.61
C ASN A 68 8.02 -4.25 -10.23
N GLU A 69 8.30 -4.98 -9.15
CA GLU A 69 7.45 -6.08 -8.71
C GLU A 69 6.11 -5.58 -8.14
N ILE A 70 5.04 -6.30 -8.49
CA ILE A 70 3.70 -6.11 -7.93
C ILE A 70 3.25 -7.41 -7.28
N ARG A 71 2.95 -7.37 -5.98
CA ARG A 71 2.38 -8.51 -5.24
C ARG A 71 0.95 -8.25 -4.84
N TRP A 72 0.09 -9.24 -5.08
CA TRP A 72 -1.32 -9.22 -4.73
C TRP A 72 -1.62 -10.11 -3.55
N TYR A 73 -2.54 -9.66 -2.71
CA TYR A 73 -2.98 -10.32 -1.50
C TYR A 73 -4.50 -10.20 -1.37
N GLU A 74 -5.10 -11.11 -0.59
CA GLU A 74 -6.52 -11.09 -0.29
C GLU A 74 -6.75 -10.57 1.14
N ILE A 75 -7.82 -9.81 1.33
CA ILE A 75 -8.30 -9.29 2.61
C ILE A 75 -9.31 -10.32 3.12
N GLY A 76 -8.88 -11.14 4.07
CA GLY A 76 -9.70 -12.14 4.75
C GLY A 76 -10.41 -11.61 5.99
#